data_AF-A0A8T4NBX2-F1
#
_entry.id   AF-A0A8T4NBX2-F1
#
_cell.length_a   1.000
_cell.length_b   1.000
_cell.length_c   1.000
_cell.angle_alpha   90.00
_cell.angle_beta   90.00
_cell.angle_gamma   90.00
#
_symmetry.space_group_name_H-M   'P 1'
#
loop_
_entity.id
_entity.type
_entity.pdbx_description
1 polymer ?
#
loop_
_entity_poly.entity_id
_entity_poly.type
_entity_poly.pdbx_seq_one_letter_code
_entity_poly.pdbx_strand_id
1 'polypeptide(L)'
;MNKKGKQFLIALFLIIILLSTLSFASAGFADWIRGKLTPTGKATTYTGINITVGAGNAPQIIQIGGVFLNHSISDVTLNEAGNVNVTVNFSVTDADGISNLRTIANVSFFRVGETQRINTTCGRYESSGNNANYSCRVDLWWFDQGGTWTINATISDVSGNRAENSTINVTIGTLTGFNLGPGNITFATLNPGAANSTPTTNMRLNNTGNQDFASDSISVNATTLWGETTTTIGLYSGNFTISNTTSGGNIQCDLSRSTFNASATSSRMNVTSGASYVIINGANLSRGNSTINNGAAGQTNLYLCLTIVGSELSQQSYSTSLGKSWTIQAV
;
A
#
# COMPACT_ATOMS: atom_id res chain seq x y z
N MET A 1 -24.38 4.91 39.58
CA MET A 1 -23.91 3.56 39.21
C MET A 1 -25.09 2.75 38.67
N ASN A 2 -25.07 2.42 37.38
CA ASN A 2 -26.19 1.75 36.71
C ASN A 2 -26.46 0.37 37.32
N LYS A 3 -27.71 -0.11 37.24
CA LYS A 3 -28.18 -1.35 37.87
C LYS A 3 -27.27 -2.57 37.57
N LYS A 4 -26.66 -2.60 36.38
CA LYS A 4 -25.66 -3.61 35.97
C LYS A 4 -24.34 -3.56 36.76
N GLY A 5 -23.87 -2.37 37.13
CA GLY A 5 -22.63 -2.20 37.91
C GLY A 5 -22.77 -2.66 39.38
N LYS A 6 -23.95 -2.46 39.97
CA LYS A 6 -24.24 -3.01 41.32
C LYS A 6 -24.30 -4.54 41.31
N GLN A 7 -24.88 -5.14 40.27
CA GLN A 7 -24.94 -6.60 40.13
C GLN A 7 -23.56 -7.23 39.92
N PHE A 8 -22.67 -6.57 39.15
CA PHE A 8 -21.30 -7.04 38.95
C PHE A 8 -20.48 -7.03 40.25
N LEU A 9 -20.57 -5.96 41.05
CA LEU A 9 -19.86 -5.86 42.33
C LEU A 9 -20.35 -6.90 43.35
N ILE A 10 -21.66 -7.17 43.41
CA ILE A 10 -22.21 -8.21 44.28
C ILE A 10 -21.75 -9.60 43.82
N ALA A 11 -21.72 -9.87 42.51
CA ALA A 11 -21.22 -11.13 41.98
C ALA A 11 -19.73 -11.34 42.28
N LEU A 12 -18.91 -10.29 42.13
CA LEU A 12 -17.48 -10.33 42.45
C LEU A 12 -17.25 -10.60 43.94
N PHE A 13 -18.02 -9.94 44.81
CA PHE A 13 -17.92 -10.13 46.26
C PHE A 13 -18.33 -11.53 46.69
N LEU A 14 -19.37 -12.10 46.07
CA LEU A 14 -19.80 -13.49 46.30
C LEU A 14 -18.78 -14.51 45.79
N ILE A 15 -18.10 -14.25 44.67
CA ILE A 15 -17.02 -15.11 44.16
C ILE A 15 -15.82 -15.09 45.11
N ILE A 16 -15.47 -13.93 45.68
CA ILE A 16 -14.39 -13.82 46.67
C ILE A 16 -14.74 -14.58 47.96
N ILE A 17 -15.98 -14.47 48.43
CA ILE A 17 -16.46 -15.25 49.58
C ILE A 17 -16.43 -16.75 49.26
N LEU A 18 -16.92 -17.16 48.10
CA LEU A 18 -16.91 -18.56 47.67
C LEU A 18 -15.48 -19.13 47.59
N LEU A 19 -14.55 -18.36 47.00
CA LEU A 19 -13.12 -18.70 46.94
C LEU A 19 -12.46 -18.74 48.33
N SER A 20 -12.93 -17.93 49.29
CA SER A 20 -12.43 -17.97 50.67
C SER A 20 -12.96 -19.14 51.49
N THR A 21 -14.09 -19.73 51.08
CA THR A 21 -14.67 -20.93 51.71
C THR A 21 -14.24 -22.25 51.07
N LEU A 22 -13.70 -22.21 49.84
CA LEU A 22 -13.02 -23.35 49.25
C LEU A 22 -11.72 -23.54 50.03
N SER A 23 -11.75 -24.49 50.97
CA SER A 23 -10.58 -24.95 51.69
C SER A 23 -9.60 -25.57 50.69
N PHE A 24 -8.70 -24.75 50.15
CA PHE A 24 -7.40 -25.20 49.68
C PHE A 24 -6.58 -25.61 50.90
N ALA A 25 -7.05 -26.65 51.60
CA ALA A 25 -6.27 -27.40 52.55
C ALA A 25 -5.30 -28.28 51.76
N SER A 26 -4.35 -27.64 51.06
CA SER A 26 -3.05 -28.27 50.90
C SER A 26 -2.47 -28.30 52.30
N ALA A 27 -2.62 -29.44 52.98
CA ALA A 27 -2.07 -29.65 54.33
C ALA A 27 -0.58 -29.25 54.37
N GLY A 28 0.16 -29.41 53.27
CA GLY A 28 1.54 -28.97 53.15
C GLY A 28 1.73 -27.45 53.16
N PHE A 29 0.92 -26.66 52.45
CA PHE A 29 1.14 -25.20 52.38
C PHE A 29 0.67 -24.48 53.64
N ALA A 30 -0.47 -24.89 54.20
CA ALA A 30 -0.98 -24.32 55.44
C ALA A 30 -0.09 -24.69 56.65
N ASP A 31 0.41 -25.93 56.73
CA ASP A 31 1.37 -26.30 57.78
C ASP A 31 2.78 -25.75 57.53
N TRP A 32 3.18 -25.53 56.28
CA TRP A 32 4.43 -24.83 56.00
C TRP A 32 4.35 -23.36 56.43
N ILE A 33 3.26 -22.66 56.11
CA ILE A 33 3.03 -21.28 56.59
C ILE A 33 2.94 -21.26 58.12
N ARG A 34 2.17 -22.15 58.75
CA ARG A 34 2.09 -22.18 60.22
C ARG A 34 3.44 -22.56 60.83
N GLY A 35 4.12 -23.58 60.34
CA GLY A 35 5.41 -24.02 60.87
C GLY A 35 6.56 -23.03 60.68
N LYS A 36 6.54 -22.22 59.62
CA LYS A 36 7.61 -21.25 59.30
C LYS A 36 7.30 -19.80 59.67
N LEU A 37 6.02 -19.43 59.78
CA LEU A 37 5.60 -18.05 60.07
C LEU A 37 4.86 -17.90 61.41
N THR A 38 4.65 -18.96 62.21
CA THR A 38 4.17 -18.77 63.59
C THR A 38 5.28 -18.10 64.39
N PRO A 39 5.13 -16.83 64.79
CA PRO A 39 6.15 -16.13 65.54
C PRO A 39 6.07 -16.63 66.98
N THR A 40 7.00 -17.50 67.38
CA THR A 40 7.14 -17.96 68.78
C THR A 40 7.73 -16.89 69.71
N GLY A 41 7.84 -15.63 69.25
CA GLY A 41 8.17 -14.47 70.07
C GLY A 41 7.37 -13.25 69.64
N LYS A 42 6.82 -12.49 70.61
CA LYS A 42 6.28 -11.14 70.37
C LYS A 42 7.42 -10.25 69.86
N ALA A 43 7.49 -10.02 68.55
CA ALA A 43 8.36 -8.99 67.99
C ALA A 43 7.85 -7.61 68.45
N THR A 44 8.59 -6.92 69.31
CA THR A 44 8.29 -5.56 69.79
C THR A 44 8.71 -4.48 68.78
N THR A 45 9.30 -4.87 67.65
CA THR A 45 9.79 -3.98 66.61
C THR A 45 9.26 -4.46 65.26
N TYR A 46 8.57 -3.58 64.54
CA TYR A 46 8.07 -3.85 63.18
C TYR A 46 9.27 -4.02 62.24
N THR A 47 9.57 -5.26 61.84
CA THR A 47 10.46 -5.51 60.70
C THR A 47 9.62 -5.49 59.44
N GLY A 48 9.73 -4.41 58.66
CA GLY A 48 9.12 -4.36 57.32
C GLY A 48 9.72 -5.44 56.44
N ILE A 49 8.92 -6.45 56.07
CA ILE A 49 9.31 -7.42 55.05
C ILE A 49 9.16 -6.71 53.71
N ASN A 50 10.28 -6.31 53.10
CA ASN A 50 10.30 -5.80 51.75
C ASN A 50 10.50 -6.99 50.79
N ILE A 51 9.43 -7.44 50.16
CA ILE A 51 9.51 -8.45 49.09
C ILE A 51 9.65 -7.68 47.78
N THR A 52 10.83 -7.75 47.17
CA THR A 52 11.04 -7.24 45.82
C THR A 52 10.92 -8.41 44.85
N VAL A 53 9.86 -8.43 44.04
CA VAL A 53 9.76 -9.35 42.91
C VAL A 53 10.54 -8.70 41.77
N GLY A 54 11.62 -9.34 41.31
CA GLY A 54 12.36 -8.86 40.15
C GLY A 54 11.47 -8.85 38.92
N ALA A 55 11.52 -7.77 38.14
CA ALA A 55 11.00 -7.81 36.79
C ALA A 55 11.83 -8.84 36.01
N GLY A 56 11.18 -9.75 35.28
CA GLY A 56 11.87 -10.73 34.44
C GLY A 56 12.83 -10.06 33.45
N ASN A 57 13.76 -10.83 32.91
CA ASN A 57 14.69 -10.35 31.90
C ASN A 57 13.95 -10.05 30.60
N ALA A 58 14.25 -8.93 29.95
CA ALA A 58 13.70 -8.65 28.63
C ALA A 58 14.33 -9.60 27.59
N PRO A 59 13.56 -10.05 26.58
CA PRO A 59 14.11 -10.83 25.49
C PRO A 59 15.10 -10.02 24.65
N GLN A 60 15.86 -10.71 23.80
CA GLN A 60 16.80 -10.10 22.86
C GLN A 60 16.61 -10.69 21.46
N ILE A 61 16.47 -9.83 20.45
CA ILE A 61 16.43 -10.25 19.04
C ILE A 61 17.87 -10.22 18.51
N ILE A 62 18.50 -11.39 18.49
CA ILE A 62 19.94 -11.55 18.21
C ILE A 62 20.26 -11.48 16.72
N GLN A 63 19.32 -11.86 15.86
CA GLN A 63 19.50 -11.87 14.42
C GLN A 63 18.16 -11.69 13.73
N ILE A 64 18.14 -10.83 12.71
CA ILE A 64 17.09 -10.80 11.69
C ILE A 64 17.73 -11.38 10.43
N GLY A 65 17.19 -12.48 9.91
CA GLY A 65 17.82 -13.24 8.84
C GLY A 65 16.79 -13.96 7.96
N GLY A 66 17.12 -14.15 6.68
CA GLY A 66 16.25 -14.85 5.75
C GLY A 66 15.05 -14.00 5.31
N VAL A 67 15.30 -13.12 4.34
CA VAL A 67 14.25 -12.73 3.40
C VAL A 67 14.20 -13.82 2.33
N PHE A 68 13.41 -14.86 2.54
CA PHE A 68 13.22 -15.91 1.53
C PHE A 68 12.14 -15.47 0.55
N LEU A 69 12.52 -14.56 -0.33
CA LEU A 69 12.15 -14.70 -1.74
C LEU A 69 13.32 -15.44 -2.40
N ASN A 70 13.25 -15.82 -3.67
CA ASN A 70 14.44 -16.29 -4.39
C ASN A 70 15.47 -15.15 -4.61
N HIS A 71 15.71 -14.29 -3.62
CA HIS A 71 16.50 -13.06 -3.63
C HIS A 71 17.21 -12.88 -2.29
N SER A 72 18.43 -12.32 -2.33
CA SER A 72 19.16 -11.87 -1.14
C SER A 72 18.39 -10.76 -0.42
N ILE A 73 18.63 -10.61 0.90
CA ILE A 73 18.02 -9.60 1.78
C ILE A 73 18.16 -8.15 1.25
N SER A 74 19.07 -7.92 0.31
CA SER A 74 19.36 -6.59 -0.24
C SER A 74 18.22 -6.02 -1.08
N ASP A 75 17.51 -6.82 -1.88
CA ASP A 75 16.65 -6.28 -2.95
C ASP A 75 15.33 -7.04 -3.12
N VAL A 76 14.22 -6.31 -3.13
CA VAL A 76 12.88 -6.82 -3.42
C VAL A 76 12.36 -6.20 -4.72
N THR A 77 12.08 -7.05 -5.70
CA THR A 77 11.42 -6.66 -6.95
C THR A 77 9.92 -6.79 -6.80
N LEU A 78 9.18 -5.70 -7.04
CA LEU A 78 7.73 -5.69 -7.03
C LEU A 78 7.16 -6.27 -8.34
N ASN A 79 5.92 -6.74 -8.30
CA ASN A 79 5.17 -7.18 -9.48
C ASN A 79 4.27 -6.04 -9.97
N GLU A 80 4.14 -5.86 -11.28
CA GLU A 80 3.18 -4.88 -11.81
C GLU A 80 1.75 -5.20 -11.39
N ALA A 81 1.06 -4.20 -10.85
CA ALA A 81 -0.31 -4.31 -10.36
C ALA A 81 -0.57 -5.49 -9.39
N GLY A 82 0.47 -5.95 -8.69
CA GLY A 82 0.41 -7.13 -7.82
C GLY A 82 1.21 -6.96 -6.53
N ASN A 83 0.77 -7.64 -5.48
CA ASN A 83 1.49 -7.62 -4.21
C ASN A 83 2.62 -8.65 -4.22
N VAL A 84 3.68 -8.38 -3.45
CA VAL A 84 4.78 -9.30 -3.19
C VAL A 84 4.79 -9.64 -1.70
N ASN A 85 4.92 -10.92 -1.38
CA ASN A 85 4.98 -11.42 -0.01
C ASN A 85 6.44 -11.61 0.41
N VAL A 86 6.91 -10.81 1.35
CA VAL A 86 8.27 -10.92 1.87
C VAL A 86 8.25 -11.75 3.15
N THR A 87 8.86 -12.94 3.11
CA THR A 87 9.02 -13.77 4.32
C THR A 87 10.18 -13.23 5.14
N VAL A 88 10.00 -12.94 6.42
CA VAL A 88 11.06 -12.50 7.34
C VAL A 88 11.19 -13.52 8.46
N ASN A 89 12.42 -13.97 8.71
CA ASN A 89 12.73 -14.75 9.90
C ASN A 89 13.64 -13.98 10.86
N PHE A 90 13.54 -14.31 12.14
CA PHE A 90 14.43 -13.76 13.15
C PHE A 90 14.52 -14.68 14.35
N SER A 91 15.65 -14.58 15.04
CA SER A 91 15.98 -15.38 16.21
C SER A 91 15.93 -14.52 17.46
N VAL A 92 15.34 -15.07 18.51
CA VAL A 92 15.15 -14.43 19.81
C VAL A 92 15.80 -15.30 20.87
N THR A 93 16.43 -14.68 21.86
CA THR A 93 16.88 -15.35 23.09
C THR A 93 16.26 -14.68 24.31
N ASP A 94 15.98 -15.45 25.36
CA ASP A 94 15.44 -14.98 26.62
C ASP A 94 16.13 -15.69 27.79
N ALA A 95 16.68 -14.91 28.73
CA ALA A 95 17.42 -15.47 29.87
C ALA A 95 16.52 -16.24 30.84
N ASP A 96 15.22 -15.93 30.88
CA ASP A 96 14.22 -16.61 31.71
C ASP A 96 13.65 -17.88 31.02
N GLY A 97 14.16 -18.19 29.83
CA GLY A 97 13.86 -19.40 29.08
C GLY A 97 12.70 -19.24 28.10
N ILE A 98 12.60 -20.19 27.16
CA ILE A 98 11.66 -20.12 26.05
C ILE A 98 10.17 -20.09 26.44
N SER A 99 9.84 -20.67 27.59
CA SER A 99 8.47 -20.63 28.13
C SER A 99 8.04 -19.23 28.53
N ASN A 100 9.00 -18.31 28.74
CA ASN A 100 8.73 -16.91 28.99
C ASN A 100 8.42 -16.12 27.71
N LEU A 101 8.86 -16.60 26.53
CA LEU A 101 8.59 -15.93 25.26
C LEU A 101 7.16 -16.16 24.75
N ARG A 102 6.53 -15.12 24.21
CA ARG A 102 5.24 -15.27 23.51
C ARG A 102 5.40 -16.03 22.20
N THR A 103 4.34 -16.73 21.82
CA THR A 103 4.29 -17.50 20.56
C THR A 103 4.08 -16.64 19.32
N ILE A 104 3.64 -15.40 19.52
CA ILE A 104 3.36 -14.42 18.47
C ILE A 104 4.32 -13.25 18.62
N ALA A 105 4.89 -12.84 17.50
CA ALA A 105 5.72 -11.66 17.37
C ALA A 105 5.25 -10.79 16.19
N ASN A 106 5.84 -9.62 16.04
CA ASN A 106 5.49 -8.69 14.96
C ASN A 106 6.71 -8.33 14.13
N VAL A 107 6.51 -8.21 12.83
CA VAL A 107 7.49 -7.63 11.90
C VAL A 107 6.83 -6.50 11.15
N SER A 108 7.58 -5.43 10.94
CA SER A 108 7.13 -4.31 10.13
C SER A 108 8.21 -3.78 9.20
N PHE A 109 7.78 -3.22 8.08
CA PHE A 109 8.60 -2.51 7.12
C PHE A 109 8.22 -1.04 7.23
N PHE A 110 9.22 -0.20 7.46
CA PHE A 110 9.04 1.23 7.64
C PHE A 110 9.93 2.03 6.70
N ARG A 111 9.35 3.09 6.15
CA ARG A 111 10.05 4.14 5.43
C ARG A 111 9.35 5.46 5.69
N VAL A 112 10.14 6.52 5.89
CA VAL A 112 9.60 7.87 6.08
C VAL A 112 8.77 8.28 4.87
N GLY A 113 7.54 8.74 5.09
CA GLY A 113 6.61 9.15 4.04
C GLY A 113 5.72 8.03 3.50
N GLU A 114 5.94 6.78 3.91
CA GLU A 114 5.15 5.63 3.48
C GLU A 114 4.30 5.06 4.62
N THR A 115 3.24 4.33 4.25
CA THR A 115 2.44 3.59 5.24
C THR A 115 3.23 2.37 5.72
N GLN A 116 3.38 2.22 7.04
CA GLN A 116 4.04 1.06 7.62
C GLN A 116 3.33 -0.23 7.21
N ARG A 117 4.08 -1.20 6.69
CA ARG A 117 3.57 -2.55 6.42
C ARG A 117 3.86 -3.41 7.63
N ILE A 118 2.84 -3.99 8.25
CA ILE A 118 2.99 -4.74 9.51
C ILE A 118 2.29 -6.09 9.40
N ASN A 119 2.96 -7.13 9.92
CA ASN A 119 2.37 -8.41 10.23
C ASN A 119 2.52 -8.67 11.73
N THR A 120 1.40 -8.91 12.42
CA THR A 120 1.34 -9.17 13.87
C THR A 120 1.05 -10.63 14.21
N THR A 121 1.27 -11.53 13.26
CA THR A 121 1.00 -12.96 13.36
C THR A 121 2.26 -13.79 13.10
N CYS A 122 3.45 -13.26 13.41
CA CYS A 122 4.70 -13.99 13.24
C CYS A 122 4.76 -15.15 14.22
N GLY A 123 4.75 -16.37 13.68
CA GLY A 123 4.67 -17.60 14.46
C GLY A 123 6.06 -18.13 14.79
N ARG A 124 6.22 -18.62 16.02
CA ARG A 124 7.39 -19.44 16.37
C ARG A 124 7.35 -20.76 15.60
N TYR A 125 8.42 -21.06 14.86
CA TYR A 125 8.52 -22.33 14.10
C TYR A 125 9.58 -23.28 14.65
N GLU A 126 10.51 -22.79 15.47
CA GLU A 126 11.55 -23.59 16.10
C GLU A 126 11.92 -23.00 17.47
N SER A 127 12.38 -23.87 18.39
CA SER A 127 12.93 -23.45 19.66
C SER A 127 13.87 -24.48 20.26
N SER A 128 14.92 -24.02 20.94
CA SER A 128 15.85 -24.85 21.69
C SER A 128 16.46 -24.06 22.85
N GLY A 129 16.41 -24.62 24.07
CA GLY A 129 16.92 -23.96 25.28
C GLY A 129 16.26 -22.60 25.51
N ASN A 130 17.06 -21.53 25.44
CA ASN A 130 16.63 -20.15 25.62
C ASN A 130 16.31 -19.43 24.31
N ASN A 131 16.36 -20.14 23.17
CA ASN A 131 16.29 -19.55 21.84
C ASN A 131 15.02 -19.98 21.09
N ALA A 132 14.42 -19.07 20.34
CA ALA A 132 13.33 -19.34 19.39
C ALA A 132 13.56 -18.66 18.06
N ASN A 133 13.04 -19.27 17.00
CA ASN A 133 12.97 -18.68 15.67
C ASN A 133 11.51 -18.40 15.28
N TYR A 134 11.28 -17.22 14.70
CA TYR A 134 9.98 -16.73 14.27
C TYR A 134 9.97 -16.46 12.78
N SER A 135 8.81 -16.65 12.14
CA SER A 135 8.59 -16.40 10.72
C SER A 135 7.26 -15.72 10.47
N CYS A 136 7.23 -14.77 9.53
CA CYS A 136 6.00 -14.19 8.98
C CYS A 136 6.19 -13.69 7.56
N ARG A 137 5.08 -13.45 6.89
CA ARG A 137 5.02 -12.83 5.56
C ARG A 137 4.46 -11.43 5.67
N VAL A 138 5.18 -10.44 5.15
CA VAL A 138 4.70 -9.06 5.06
C VAL A 138 4.38 -8.76 3.60
N ASP A 139 3.19 -8.22 3.35
CA ASP A 139 2.77 -7.82 2.02
C ASP A 139 3.34 -6.44 1.69
N LEU A 140 4.10 -6.38 0.60
CA LEU A 140 4.47 -5.14 -0.08
C LEU A 140 3.58 -4.99 -1.31
N TRP A 141 3.11 -3.77 -1.53
CA TRP A 141 2.20 -3.42 -2.62
C TRP A 141 3.01 -2.92 -3.81
N TRP A 142 2.51 -3.11 -5.04
CA TRP A 142 3.20 -2.66 -6.26
C TRP A 142 3.46 -1.15 -6.30
N PHE A 143 2.77 -0.38 -5.48
CA PHE A 143 2.90 1.07 -5.36
C PHE A 143 3.69 1.53 -4.11
N ASP A 144 4.26 0.61 -3.32
CA ASP A 144 5.17 0.97 -2.23
C ASP A 144 6.45 1.60 -2.79
N GLN A 145 6.84 2.76 -2.27
CA GLN A 145 7.94 3.55 -2.86
C GLN A 145 9.27 2.78 -2.92
N GLY A 146 9.92 2.81 -4.09
CA GLY A 146 11.25 2.22 -4.31
C GLY A 146 12.36 2.93 -3.52
N GLY A 147 13.36 2.18 -3.05
CA GLY A 147 14.50 2.61 -2.22
C GLY A 147 14.59 1.83 -0.89
N THR A 148 15.33 2.35 0.09
CA THR A 148 15.63 1.62 1.34
C THR A 148 14.48 1.70 2.36
N TRP A 149 14.08 0.53 2.87
CA TRP A 149 13.11 0.35 3.96
C TRP A 149 13.79 -0.34 5.14
N THR A 150 13.44 0.06 6.35
CA THR A 150 13.92 -0.57 7.58
C THR A 150 12.97 -1.67 8.01
N ILE A 151 13.52 -2.86 8.27
CA ILE A 151 12.79 -3.99 8.84
C ILE A 151 12.92 -3.90 10.35
N ASN A 152 11.77 -3.87 11.04
CA ASN A 152 11.71 -3.86 12.48
C ASN A 152 10.98 -5.10 13.01
N ALA A 153 11.69 -5.94 13.74
CA ALA A 153 11.14 -7.10 14.44
C ALA A 153 10.93 -6.77 15.92
N THR A 154 9.79 -7.19 16.47
CA THR A 154 9.43 -6.94 17.86
C THR A 154 8.79 -8.17 18.48
N ILE A 155 9.12 -8.45 19.73
CA ILE A 155 8.53 -9.53 20.52
C ILE A 155 8.44 -9.10 21.97
N SER A 156 7.47 -9.64 22.69
CA SER A 156 7.39 -9.50 24.14
C SER A 156 7.36 -10.86 24.81
N ASP A 157 7.79 -10.90 26.06
CA ASP A 157 7.63 -12.05 26.92
C ASP A 157 6.22 -12.09 27.57
N VAL A 158 5.99 -13.07 28.45
CA VAL A 158 4.74 -13.19 29.22
C VAL A 158 4.63 -12.16 30.35
N SER A 159 5.76 -11.62 30.81
CA SER A 159 5.87 -10.61 31.85
C SER A 159 5.58 -9.19 31.33
N GLY A 160 5.55 -9.01 30.00
CA GLY A 160 5.32 -7.73 29.32
C GLY A 160 6.60 -6.99 28.93
N ASN A 161 7.78 -7.55 29.18
CA ASN A 161 9.02 -6.97 28.68
C ASN A 161 9.09 -7.12 27.16
N ARG A 162 9.68 -6.13 26.47
CA ARG A 162 9.68 -6.05 25.00
C ARG A 162 11.11 -5.93 24.47
N ALA A 163 11.37 -6.65 23.38
CA ALA A 163 12.55 -6.52 22.55
C ALA A 163 12.17 -5.95 21.19
N GLU A 164 13.08 -5.15 20.63
CA GLU A 164 12.95 -4.53 19.31
C GLU A 164 14.31 -4.54 18.61
N ASN A 165 14.33 -4.85 17.32
CA ASN A 165 15.53 -4.78 16.49
C ASN A 165 15.17 -4.25 15.11
N SER A 166 15.80 -3.13 14.74
CA SER A 166 15.61 -2.41 13.48
C SER A 166 16.92 -2.20 12.72
N THR A 167 17.91 -3.09 12.87
CA THR A 167 19.25 -2.90 12.29
C THR A 167 19.35 -3.35 10.83
N ILE A 168 18.31 -4.00 10.29
CA ILE A 168 18.32 -4.52 8.92
C ILE A 168 17.51 -3.62 8.00
N ASN A 169 18.08 -3.36 6.83
CA ASN A 169 17.42 -2.66 5.75
C ASN A 169 17.24 -3.58 4.54
N VAL A 170 16.23 -3.29 3.74
CA VAL A 170 15.92 -3.92 2.46
C VAL A 170 15.68 -2.83 1.42
N THR A 171 16.15 -3.01 0.20
CA THR A 171 15.89 -2.08 -0.91
C THR A 171 14.71 -2.60 -1.72
N ILE A 172 13.66 -1.80 -1.85
CA ILE A 172 12.58 -2.06 -2.80
C ILE A 172 13.02 -1.48 -4.14
N GLY A 173 13.01 -2.29 -5.20
CA GLY A 173 13.32 -1.84 -6.55
C GLY A 173 12.31 -0.81 -7.06
N THR A 174 12.77 0.11 -7.91
CA THR A 174 11.86 0.96 -8.67
C THR A 174 11.24 0.16 -9.80
N LEU A 175 9.93 0.23 -9.92
CA LEU A 175 9.10 -0.42 -10.92
C LEU A 175 8.37 0.66 -11.71
N THR A 176 8.71 0.78 -12.99
CA THR A 176 8.00 1.64 -13.95
C THR A 176 7.01 0.81 -14.73
N GLY A 177 5.76 1.25 -14.81
CA GLY A 177 4.74 0.60 -15.61
C GLY A 177 3.42 1.37 -15.54
N PHE A 178 2.67 1.36 -16.63
CA PHE A 178 1.28 1.80 -16.61
C PHE A 178 0.45 1.03 -17.63
N ASN A 179 -0.83 0.89 -17.34
CA ASN A 179 -1.82 0.36 -18.25
C ASN A 179 -2.73 1.47 -18.77
N LEU A 180 -2.88 1.56 -20.09
CA LEU A 180 -3.83 2.43 -20.77
C LEU A 180 -5.12 1.67 -21.07
N GLY A 181 -6.27 2.28 -20.77
CA GLY A 181 -7.58 1.77 -21.19
C GLY A 181 -8.61 2.89 -21.35
N PRO A 182 -9.74 2.65 -22.04
CA PRO A 182 -10.01 1.49 -22.88
C PRO A 182 -9.10 1.45 -24.14
N GLY A 183 -8.97 0.27 -24.76
CA GLY A 183 -8.17 0.10 -25.99
C GLY A 183 -8.81 0.71 -27.25
N ASN A 184 -10.08 1.12 -27.17
CA ASN A 184 -10.81 1.82 -28.22
C ASN A 184 -11.46 3.10 -27.68
N ILE A 185 -11.57 4.12 -28.53
CA ILE A 185 -12.24 5.37 -28.20
C ILE A 185 -13.46 5.47 -29.11
N THR A 186 -14.65 5.58 -28.51
CA THR A 186 -15.91 5.63 -29.25
C THR A 186 -16.51 7.01 -29.15
N PHE A 187 -16.91 7.58 -30.29
CA PHE A 187 -17.71 8.79 -30.34
C PHE A 187 -19.18 8.43 -30.49
N ALA A 188 -20.08 9.29 -30.03
CA ALA A 188 -21.47 9.25 -30.47
C ALA A 188 -21.54 9.56 -31.98
N THR A 189 -22.75 9.60 -32.56
CA THR A 189 -22.93 9.96 -33.97
C THR A 189 -22.21 11.27 -34.30
N LEU A 190 -21.19 11.19 -35.16
CA LEU A 190 -20.46 12.34 -35.68
C LEU A 190 -21.08 12.74 -37.01
N ASN A 191 -21.65 13.95 -37.05
CA ASN A 191 -22.14 14.52 -38.31
C ASN A 191 -20.98 15.23 -39.03
N PRO A 192 -20.85 15.08 -40.36
CA PRO A 192 -19.90 15.87 -41.14
C PRO A 192 -20.06 17.38 -40.86
N GLY A 193 -18.94 18.07 -40.62
CA GLY A 193 -18.92 19.48 -40.24
C GLY A 193 -19.20 19.79 -38.77
N ALA A 194 -19.52 18.79 -37.94
CA ALA A 194 -19.69 19.01 -36.50
C ALA A 194 -18.38 19.47 -35.85
N ALA A 195 -18.47 20.35 -34.85
CA ALA A 195 -17.34 20.84 -34.09
C ALA A 195 -17.38 20.32 -32.65
N ASN A 196 -16.22 20.31 -31.99
CA ASN A 196 -16.08 20.06 -30.54
C ASN A 196 -16.78 18.78 -30.06
N SER A 197 -16.59 17.69 -30.79
CA SER A 197 -17.16 16.39 -30.47
C SER A 197 -16.25 15.66 -29.48
N THR A 198 -16.83 15.10 -28.43
CA THR A 198 -16.11 14.36 -27.39
C THR A 198 -16.51 12.89 -27.41
N PRO A 199 -15.60 11.95 -27.11
CA PRO A 199 -15.96 10.55 -27.03
C PRO A 199 -16.88 10.26 -25.86
N THR A 200 -17.59 9.13 -25.91
CA THR A 200 -18.49 8.67 -24.85
C THR A 200 -17.72 8.10 -23.65
N THR A 201 -16.47 7.70 -23.87
CA THR A 201 -15.55 7.22 -22.84
C THR A 201 -14.25 8.01 -22.88
N ASN A 202 -13.71 8.29 -21.70
CA ASN A 202 -12.39 8.85 -21.53
C ASN A 202 -11.32 7.74 -21.52
N MET A 203 -10.09 8.12 -21.85
CA MET A 203 -8.94 7.27 -21.60
C MET A 203 -8.53 7.39 -20.14
N ARG A 204 -8.02 6.31 -19.57
CA ARG A 204 -7.50 6.20 -18.22
C ARG A 204 -6.16 5.51 -18.27
N LEU A 205 -5.17 6.14 -17.65
CA LEU A 205 -3.89 5.52 -17.35
C LEU A 205 -3.92 5.09 -15.89
N ASN A 206 -3.52 3.85 -15.64
CA ASN A 206 -3.35 3.27 -14.31
C ASN A 206 -1.87 3.00 -14.09
N ASN A 207 -1.26 3.61 -13.08
CA ASN A 207 0.11 3.30 -12.70
C ASN A 207 0.15 1.86 -12.16
N THR A 208 0.90 1.00 -12.83
CA THR A 208 1.08 -0.41 -12.43
C THR A 208 2.37 -0.62 -11.67
N GLY A 209 3.19 0.42 -11.49
CA GLY A 209 4.43 0.39 -10.73
C GLY A 209 4.40 1.26 -9.46
N ASN A 210 5.59 1.55 -8.94
CA ASN A 210 5.81 2.39 -7.75
C ASN A 210 6.56 3.70 -8.06
N GLN A 211 6.85 3.97 -9.33
CA GLN A 211 7.43 5.24 -9.75
C GLN A 211 6.33 6.25 -10.06
N ASP A 212 6.44 7.46 -9.49
CA ASP A 212 5.63 8.59 -9.91
C ASP A 212 6.07 9.06 -11.30
N PHE A 213 5.12 9.29 -12.19
CA PHE A 213 5.34 10.03 -13.43
C PHE A 213 4.99 11.49 -13.16
N ALA A 214 6.00 12.37 -13.24
CA ALA A 214 5.86 13.77 -12.89
C ALA A 214 4.84 14.51 -13.77
N SER A 215 4.45 15.71 -13.36
CA SER A 215 3.69 16.62 -14.23
C SER A 215 4.40 16.79 -15.56
N ASP A 216 3.64 16.81 -16.64
CA ASP A 216 4.13 17.08 -18.01
C ASP A 216 5.05 15.99 -18.56
N SER A 217 5.10 14.82 -17.91
CA SER A 217 5.89 13.66 -18.34
C SER A 217 5.09 12.68 -19.21
N ILE A 218 3.76 12.87 -19.27
CA ILE A 218 2.86 12.11 -20.13
C ILE A 218 2.70 12.83 -21.46
N SER A 219 2.89 12.11 -22.55
CA SER A 219 2.79 12.66 -23.91
C SER A 219 2.17 11.68 -24.89
N VAL A 220 1.58 12.22 -25.96
CA VAL A 220 0.88 11.45 -27.00
C VAL A 220 1.48 11.72 -28.37
N ASN A 221 1.64 10.66 -29.15
CA ASN A 221 1.95 10.72 -30.57
C ASN A 221 0.78 10.10 -31.34
N ALA A 222 0.10 10.92 -32.12
CA ALA A 222 -1.10 10.53 -32.87
C ALA A 222 -0.85 10.62 -34.38
N THR A 223 -1.60 9.81 -35.11
CA THR A 223 -1.61 9.75 -36.58
C THR A 223 -3.03 9.93 -37.09
N THR A 224 -3.18 10.23 -38.39
CA THR A 224 -4.50 10.24 -39.04
C THR A 224 -5.20 8.90 -38.87
N LEU A 225 -6.47 8.93 -38.49
CA LEU A 225 -7.34 7.76 -38.51
C LEU A 225 -7.99 7.68 -39.90
N TRP A 226 -7.73 6.63 -40.65
CA TRP A 226 -8.24 6.47 -42.00
C TRP A 226 -9.52 5.67 -42.02
N GLY A 227 -10.40 5.97 -42.98
CA GLY A 227 -11.62 5.20 -43.19
C GLY A 227 -11.30 3.75 -43.54
N GLU A 228 -11.99 2.79 -42.91
CA GLU A 228 -11.77 1.36 -43.16
C GLU A 228 -12.36 0.90 -44.49
N THR A 229 -13.35 1.61 -45.02
CA THR A 229 -13.98 1.32 -46.33
C THR A 229 -13.47 2.27 -47.41
N THR A 230 -13.54 3.59 -47.17
CA THR A 230 -13.00 4.61 -48.06
C THR A 230 -11.69 5.13 -47.48
N THR A 231 -10.60 4.49 -47.89
CA THR A 231 -9.25 4.68 -47.34
C THR A 231 -8.58 6.01 -47.73
N THR A 232 -9.21 6.78 -48.60
CA THR A 232 -8.72 8.09 -49.07
C THR A 232 -9.19 9.27 -48.22
N ILE A 233 -10.12 9.04 -47.28
CA ILE A 233 -10.62 10.04 -46.34
C ILE A 233 -10.26 9.64 -44.90
N GLY A 234 -10.00 10.62 -44.05
CA GLY A 234 -9.54 10.36 -42.69
C GLY A 234 -9.76 11.49 -41.71
N LEU A 235 -9.82 11.13 -40.44
CA LEU A 235 -9.79 12.07 -39.32
C LEU A 235 -8.33 12.42 -39.03
N TYR A 236 -7.91 13.58 -39.51
CA TYR A 236 -6.54 14.07 -39.30
C TYR A 236 -6.23 14.26 -37.82
N SER A 237 -5.06 13.78 -37.36
CA SER A 237 -4.59 13.93 -35.97
C SER A 237 -4.60 15.39 -35.52
N GLY A 238 -4.30 16.32 -36.43
CA GLY A 238 -4.34 17.77 -36.19
C GLY A 238 -5.70 18.34 -35.79
N ASN A 239 -6.79 17.59 -35.95
CA ASN A 239 -8.13 17.97 -35.50
C ASN A 239 -8.45 17.42 -34.11
N PHE A 240 -7.52 16.71 -33.48
CA PHE A 240 -7.69 16.20 -32.12
C PHE A 240 -6.93 17.04 -31.11
N THR A 241 -7.52 17.14 -29.93
CA THR A 241 -6.95 17.74 -28.73
C THR A 241 -7.11 16.79 -27.56
N ILE A 242 -6.20 16.84 -26.60
CA ILE A 242 -6.22 16.01 -25.40
C ILE A 242 -5.99 16.84 -24.15
N SER A 243 -6.67 16.51 -23.05
CA SER A 243 -6.56 17.20 -21.77
C SER A 243 -6.61 16.21 -20.61
N ASN A 244 -6.05 16.58 -19.46
CA ASN A 244 -6.16 15.80 -18.21
C ASN A 244 -7.41 16.17 -17.36
N THR A 245 -8.22 17.14 -17.82
CA THR A 245 -9.43 17.59 -17.11
C THR A 245 -10.57 17.97 -18.07
N THR A 246 -11.79 17.90 -17.55
CA THR A 246 -13.03 18.43 -18.16
C THR A 246 -13.60 19.65 -17.43
N SER A 247 -12.95 20.09 -16.34
CA SER A 247 -13.43 21.19 -15.51
C SER A 247 -13.66 22.46 -16.34
N GLY A 248 -14.90 22.95 -16.38
CA GLY A 248 -15.26 24.19 -17.07
C GLY A 248 -15.92 24.05 -18.45
N GLY A 249 -16.38 22.86 -18.83
CA GLY A 249 -17.26 22.68 -20.00
C GLY A 249 -16.51 22.50 -21.32
N ASN A 250 -16.17 21.25 -21.65
CA ASN A 250 -15.44 20.87 -22.87
C ASN A 250 -14.09 21.58 -23.04
N ILE A 251 -13.36 21.83 -21.94
CA ILE A 251 -12.03 22.44 -21.98
C ILE A 251 -11.04 21.68 -22.87
N GLN A 252 -11.21 20.36 -23.01
CA GLN A 252 -10.44 19.56 -23.94
C GLN A 252 -10.61 20.01 -25.40
N CYS A 253 -11.72 20.64 -25.76
CA CYS A 253 -11.99 21.19 -27.10
C CYS A 253 -11.58 22.67 -27.24
N ASP A 254 -11.27 23.35 -26.13
CA ASP A 254 -10.98 24.77 -26.14
C ASP A 254 -9.51 25.03 -26.53
N LEU A 255 -9.32 25.39 -27.81
CA LEU A 255 -8.03 25.81 -28.35
C LEU A 255 -7.67 27.27 -28.04
N SER A 256 -8.62 28.10 -27.60
CA SER A 256 -8.32 29.51 -27.25
C SER A 256 -7.38 29.59 -26.05
N ARG A 257 -7.37 28.55 -25.23
CA ARG A 257 -6.47 28.41 -24.09
C ARG A 257 -5.15 27.76 -24.45
N SER A 258 -5.05 26.98 -25.53
CA SER A 258 -3.85 26.19 -25.87
C SER A 258 -2.63 27.03 -26.28
N THR A 259 -2.67 28.35 -26.15
CA THR A 259 -1.56 29.24 -26.46
C THR A 259 -1.14 30.03 -25.21
N PHE A 260 0.07 29.74 -24.75
CA PHE A 260 0.96 30.68 -24.04
C PHE A 260 0.78 30.98 -22.54
N ASN A 261 -0.14 30.36 -21.80
CA ASN A 261 -0.15 30.52 -20.34
C ASN A 261 -0.45 29.20 -19.62
N ALA A 262 0.39 28.88 -18.62
CA ALA A 262 0.67 27.58 -18.00
C ALA A 262 -0.51 26.86 -17.28
N SER A 263 -1.76 27.11 -17.67
CA SER A 263 -2.96 26.48 -17.12
C SER A 263 -3.88 25.90 -18.21
N ALA A 264 -3.50 25.96 -19.48
CA ALA A 264 -4.26 25.34 -20.55
C ALA A 264 -3.93 23.85 -20.65
N THR A 265 -4.85 23.04 -20.14
CA THR A 265 -4.73 21.58 -20.09
C THR A 265 -4.95 20.93 -21.45
N SER A 266 -5.51 21.64 -22.44
CA SER A 266 -5.73 21.12 -23.79
C SER A 266 -4.47 21.24 -24.66
N SER A 267 -4.02 20.10 -25.18
CA SER A 267 -2.85 19.98 -26.04
C SER A 267 -3.30 19.50 -27.42
N ARG A 268 -3.03 20.30 -28.46
CA ARG A 268 -3.38 19.95 -29.84
C ARG A 268 -2.42 18.87 -30.34
N MET A 269 -2.96 17.78 -30.87
CA MET A 269 -2.14 16.71 -31.44
C MET A 269 -1.45 17.19 -32.71
N ASN A 270 -0.24 16.69 -32.97
CA ASN A 270 0.55 17.15 -34.10
C ASN A 270 -0.13 16.78 -35.44
N VAL A 271 -0.06 17.72 -36.39
CA VAL A 271 -0.56 17.60 -37.76
C VAL A 271 0.42 16.79 -38.63
N THR A 272 1.71 16.74 -38.27
CA THR A 272 2.72 15.99 -39.02
C THR A 272 2.82 14.55 -38.53
N SER A 273 2.71 13.62 -39.49
CA SER A 273 2.60 12.18 -39.32
C SER A 273 3.57 11.56 -38.29
N GLY A 274 3.09 11.25 -37.09
CA GLY A 274 3.61 10.18 -36.25
C GLY A 274 5.05 10.31 -35.73
N ALA A 275 5.68 11.49 -35.80
CA ALA A 275 7.10 11.67 -35.47
C ALA A 275 7.37 12.57 -34.23
N SER A 276 6.35 13.19 -33.64
CA SER A 276 6.56 14.08 -32.48
C SER A 276 5.49 13.87 -31.43
N TYR A 277 5.95 13.63 -30.21
CA TYR A 277 5.10 13.58 -29.02
C TYR A 277 4.66 14.99 -28.63
N VAL A 278 3.39 15.12 -28.28
CA VAL A 278 2.82 16.32 -27.67
C VAL A 278 2.63 16.04 -26.19
N ILE A 279 3.22 16.86 -25.34
CA ILE A 279 3.05 16.80 -23.88
C ILE A 279 1.59 17.10 -23.54
N ILE A 280 1.02 16.36 -22.60
CA ILE A 280 -0.32 16.61 -22.08
C ILE A 280 -0.16 17.45 -20.81
N ASN A 281 -0.32 18.77 -20.95
CA ASN A 281 -0.01 19.71 -19.86
C ASN A 281 -0.79 19.40 -18.57
N GLY A 282 -0.08 19.38 -17.45
CA GLY A 282 -0.60 19.09 -16.11
C GLY A 282 -0.97 17.63 -15.87
N ALA A 283 -0.83 16.75 -16.88
CA ALA A 283 -1.06 15.33 -16.67
C ALA A 283 0.02 14.77 -15.75
N ASN A 284 -0.41 14.16 -14.65
CA ASN A 284 0.42 13.51 -13.64
C ASN A 284 -0.15 12.12 -13.42
N LEU A 285 0.72 11.12 -13.27
CA LEU A 285 0.36 9.77 -12.91
C LEU A 285 1.22 9.33 -11.72
N SER A 286 0.79 9.69 -10.51
CA SER A 286 1.45 9.28 -9.28
C SER A 286 1.38 7.76 -9.10
N ARG A 287 2.22 7.20 -8.23
CA ARG A 287 2.01 5.86 -7.69
C ARG A 287 0.74 5.82 -6.84
N GLY A 288 0.14 4.65 -6.73
CA GLY A 288 -1.02 4.45 -5.85
C GLY A 288 -1.84 3.21 -6.21
N ASN A 289 -2.88 2.96 -5.41
CA ASN A 289 -3.75 1.82 -5.61
C ASN A 289 -4.76 2.06 -6.75
N SER A 290 -4.37 1.70 -7.98
CA SER A 290 -5.20 1.84 -9.17
C SER A 290 -6.48 1.00 -9.16
N THR A 291 -6.68 0.09 -8.19
CA THR A 291 -7.93 -0.70 -8.09
C THR A 291 -9.09 0.08 -7.47
N ILE A 292 -8.81 1.21 -6.79
CA ILE A 292 -9.83 2.06 -6.15
C ILE A 292 -10.74 2.74 -7.18
N ASN A 293 -10.27 2.94 -8.41
CA ASN A 293 -11.07 3.49 -9.52
C ASN A 293 -11.68 4.87 -9.28
N ASN A 294 -11.01 5.73 -8.49
CA ASN A 294 -11.45 7.09 -8.17
C ASN A 294 -10.83 8.18 -9.07
N GLY A 295 -9.98 7.83 -10.04
CA GLY A 295 -9.32 8.77 -10.94
C GLY A 295 -8.18 9.57 -10.31
N ALA A 296 -7.69 9.18 -9.12
CA ALA A 296 -6.62 9.88 -8.41
C ALA A 296 -5.58 8.93 -7.78
N ALA A 297 -6.01 7.79 -7.22
CA ALA A 297 -5.11 6.86 -6.53
C ALA A 297 -4.34 5.99 -7.54
N GLY A 298 -3.22 6.51 -8.06
CA GLY A 298 -2.47 5.79 -9.09
C GLY A 298 -3.16 5.80 -10.46
N GLN A 299 -3.99 6.81 -10.72
CA GLN A 299 -4.79 6.91 -11.94
C GLN A 299 -4.80 8.34 -12.46
N THR A 300 -4.86 8.49 -13.78
CA THR A 300 -5.15 9.77 -14.41
C THR A 300 -6.08 9.56 -15.61
N ASN A 301 -6.99 10.49 -15.84
CA ASN A 301 -7.93 10.42 -16.96
C ASN A 301 -7.47 11.40 -18.04
N LEU A 302 -7.53 10.96 -19.29
CA LEU A 302 -7.29 11.79 -20.46
C LEU A 302 -8.57 11.92 -21.27
N TYR A 303 -8.88 13.15 -21.63
CA TYR A 303 -10.09 13.56 -22.31
C TYR A 303 -9.72 14.01 -23.71
N LEU A 304 -10.20 13.27 -24.70
CA LEU A 304 -10.00 13.59 -26.11
C LEU A 304 -11.12 14.53 -26.58
N CYS A 305 -10.82 15.39 -27.55
CA CYS A 305 -11.82 16.06 -28.35
C CYS A 305 -11.43 16.09 -29.81
N LEU A 306 -12.42 15.92 -30.68
CA LEU A 306 -12.35 16.17 -32.10
C LEU A 306 -12.90 17.57 -32.35
N THR A 307 -12.02 18.53 -32.62
CA THR A 307 -12.37 19.95 -32.74
C THR A 307 -13.20 20.22 -33.98
N ILE A 308 -13.00 19.46 -35.06
CA ILE A 308 -13.79 19.51 -36.27
C ILE A 308 -13.87 18.14 -36.96
N VAL A 309 -15.08 17.75 -37.33
CA VAL A 309 -15.39 16.60 -38.19
C VAL A 309 -15.37 17.09 -39.63
N GLY A 310 -14.48 16.56 -40.47
CA GLY A 310 -14.39 16.94 -41.88
C GLY A 310 -15.72 16.76 -42.61
N SER A 311 -16.09 17.71 -43.47
CA SER A 311 -17.32 17.63 -44.28
C SER A 311 -17.26 16.53 -45.34
N GLU A 312 -16.06 16.08 -45.69
CA GLU A 312 -15.73 15.01 -46.63
C GLU A 312 -15.92 13.60 -46.05
N LEU A 313 -16.15 13.49 -44.75
CA LEU A 313 -16.23 12.20 -44.07
C LEU A 313 -17.56 11.49 -44.38
N SER A 314 -17.46 10.19 -44.62
CA SER A 314 -18.61 9.30 -44.80
C SER A 314 -18.86 8.45 -43.54
N GLN A 315 -20.04 7.83 -43.47
CA GLN A 315 -20.38 6.91 -42.39
C GLN A 315 -19.57 5.61 -42.51
N GLN A 316 -18.55 5.47 -41.67
CA GLN A 316 -17.70 4.27 -41.57
C GLN A 316 -16.90 4.31 -40.26
N SER A 317 -16.20 3.21 -39.96
CA SER A 317 -15.16 3.20 -38.93
C SER A 317 -13.90 3.91 -39.43
N TYR A 318 -13.20 4.57 -38.50
CA TYR A 318 -11.91 5.20 -38.75
C TYR A 318 -10.89 4.62 -37.77
N SER A 319 -9.77 4.12 -38.28
CA SER A 319 -8.76 3.44 -37.47
C SER A 319 -7.34 3.75 -37.91
N THR A 320 -6.36 3.30 -37.12
CA THR A 320 -4.93 3.42 -37.46
C THR A 320 -4.46 2.30 -38.41
N SER A 321 -5.36 1.56 -39.06
CA SER A 321 -5.05 0.39 -39.89
C SER A 321 -4.07 0.68 -41.04
N LEU A 322 -4.14 1.88 -41.63
CA LEU A 322 -3.24 2.34 -42.70
C LEU A 322 -2.07 3.21 -42.20
N GLY A 323 -2.03 3.49 -40.89
CA GLY A 323 -1.03 4.35 -40.27
C GLY A 323 -0.25 3.62 -39.16
N LYS A 324 0.44 4.39 -38.32
CA LYS A 324 0.98 3.88 -37.05
C LYS A 324 -0.08 4.01 -35.96
N SER A 325 -0.12 3.08 -35.03
CA SER A 325 -0.95 3.20 -33.83
C SER A 325 -0.61 4.47 -33.06
N TRP A 326 -1.63 5.08 -32.44
CA TRP A 326 -1.39 6.15 -31.47
C TRP A 326 -0.59 5.59 -30.31
N THR A 327 0.41 6.34 -29.87
CA THR A 327 1.27 5.94 -28.76
C THR A 327 1.16 6.97 -27.66
N ILE A 328 0.89 6.51 -26.44
CA ILE A 328 0.98 7.31 -25.22
C ILE A 328 2.18 6.79 -24.45
N GLN A 329 3.02 7.71 -23.99
CA GLN A 329 4.17 7.39 -23.14
C GLN A 329 4.13 8.24 -21.88
N ALA A 330 4.73 7.71 -20.83
CA ALA A 330 5.03 8.42 -19.60
C ALA A 330 6.54 8.20 -19.36
N VAL A 331 7.30 9.30 -19.42
CA VAL A 331 8.77 9.30 -19.30
C VAL A 331 9.22 10.00 -18.03
#